data_AF-A0A7U9KN75-F1
#
_entry.id   AF-A0A7U9KN75-F1
#
_cell.length_a   1.000
_cell.length_b   1.000
_cell.length_c   1.000
_cell.angle_alpha   90.00
_cell.angle_beta   90.00
_cell.angle_gamma   90.00
#
_symmetry.space_group_name_H-M   'P 1'
#
loop_
_entity.id
_entity.type
_entity.pdbx_description
1 polymer ?
#
loop_
_entity_poly.entity_id
_entity_poly.type
_entity_poly.pdbx_seq_one_letter_code
_entity_poly.pdbx_strand_id
1 'polypeptide(L)'
;MAVRKPAGASGDSAGLPGELPEDAETTADLPVGIGDRLEARFVDQAGTEQRTLWPDAARGVCLEECGPVRRFPVRHGKRMAPGWWWSATNGRLVHYASGVMRTQVMLLDWDPSIVAIACRPVELTWRERDGTWVRHAPHLMARLADGRGLLADCAGHGDISPRLACRAAVTEAAAAAVGWRYQVLRPPDPVLAANLRWLAGYRHPRYRGGELAVRAAEVFRRPRPLIEGVRELGDPVQVFPVVFHALWRGDLSARLEKPLHERVNVTAAPQGRRQR
;
A
#
# COMPACT_ATOMS: atom_id res chain seq x y z
N MET A 1 -3.00 69.20 -20.93
CA MET A 1 -1.72 69.91 -20.65
C MET A 1 -0.60 69.15 -21.33
N ALA A 2 0.20 69.86 -22.10
CA ALA A 2 1.19 69.40 -23.06
C ALA A 2 2.36 68.61 -22.42
N VAL A 3 2.79 67.51 -23.06
CA VAL A 3 4.06 67.36 -23.81
C VAL A 3 5.33 67.27 -22.97
N ARG A 4 6.04 66.13 -23.06
CA ARG A 4 7.43 66.08 -23.58
C ARG A 4 7.92 64.64 -23.84
N LYS A 5 8.21 64.39 -25.13
CA LYS A 5 9.24 63.45 -25.64
C LYS A 5 10.57 64.23 -25.75
N PRO A 6 11.75 63.59 -25.80
CA PRO A 6 12.35 63.09 -27.06
C PRO A 6 12.99 61.68 -26.87
N ALA A 7 13.14 60.76 -27.84
CA ALA A 7 13.63 60.74 -29.22
C ALA A 7 15.18 60.66 -29.39
N GLY A 8 15.64 59.57 -30.03
CA GLY A 8 16.99 59.34 -30.58
C GLY A 8 17.42 57.87 -30.41
N ALA A 9 17.17 56.95 -31.34
CA ALA A 9 17.93 56.60 -32.58
C ALA A 9 19.22 55.80 -32.23
N SER A 10 19.65 54.70 -32.87
CA SER A 10 19.42 54.11 -34.21
C SER A 10 20.24 52.80 -34.33
N GLY A 11 19.76 51.81 -35.10
CA GLY A 11 20.54 50.74 -35.77
C GLY A 11 21.21 49.69 -34.86
N ASP A 12 21.42 48.42 -35.20
CA ASP A 12 21.40 47.76 -36.50
C ASP A 12 21.32 46.23 -36.31
N SER A 13 21.06 45.57 -37.44
CA SER A 13 20.82 44.15 -37.74
C SER A 13 21.54 42.99 -37.00
N ALA A 14 20.78 41.89 -36.93
CA ALA A 14 21.13 40.49 -37.23
C ALA A 14 22.09 39.71 -36.32
N GLY A 15 21.54 38.68 -35.66
CA GLY A 15 22.26 37.55 -35.08
C GLY A 15 21.33 36.59 -34.32
N LEU A 16 20.72 35.63 -35.01
CA LEU A 16 20.45 34.29 -34.43
C LEU A 16 21.67 33.42 -34.84
N PRO A 17 22.12 32.42 -34.05
CA PRO A 17 21.29 31.52 -33.25
C PRO A 17 21.86 31.20 -31.85
N GLY A 18 21.10 30.49 -31.02
CA GLY A 18 21.66 29.93 -29.79
C GLY A 18 20.59 29.48 -28.80
N GLU A 19 20.17 28.22 -28.97
CA GLU A 19 19.78 27.28 -27.91
C GLU A 19 19.02 27.83 -26.70
N LEU A 20 17.73 27.49 -26.67
CA LEU A 20 16.97 27.33 -25.44
C LEU A 20 17.79 26.44 -24.50
N PRO A 21 17.98 26.80 -23.21
CA PRO A 21 18.58 25.85 -22.29
C PRO A 21 17.63 24.67 -22.18
N GLU A 22 18.16 23.53 -22.63
CA GLU A 22 17.62 22.20 -22.45
C GLU A 22 17.14 22.01 -21.02
N ASP A 23 16.00 21.35 -20.92
CA ASP A 23 15.41 20.72 -19.76
C ASP A 23 16.43 20.50 -18.64
N ALA A 24 16.44 21.42 -17.67
CA ALA A 24 16.89 21.09 -16.33
C ALA A 24 15.83 20.16 -15.73
N GLU A 25 15.86 18.89 -16.14
CA GLU A 25 15.45 17.78 -15.30
C GLU A 25 16.18 17.98 -13.98
N THR A 26 15.50 18.64 -13.04
CA THR A 26 15.89 18.72 -11.65
C THR A 26 15.71 17.31 -11.10
N THR A 27 16.70 16.48 -11.41
CA THR A 27 16.97 15.22 -10.77
C THR A 27 17.22 15.59 -9.32
N ALA A 28 16.19 15.45 -8.49
CA ALA A 28 16.31 15.70 -7.06
C ALA A 28 17.45 14.81 -6.54
N ASP A 29 18.57 15.46 -6.26
CA ASP A 29 19.85 14.88 -5.87
C ASP A 29 19.64 13.97 -4.64
N LEU A 30 19.53 12.65 -4.87
CA LEU A 30 19.25 11.68 -3.82
C LEU A 30 20.37 11.77 -2.78
N PRO A 31 20.07 11.80 -1.46
CA PRO A 31 21.09 12.15 -0.47
C PRO A 31 22.26 11.17 -0.31
N VAL A 32 22.27 9.98 -0.93
CA VAL A 32 23.26 8.93 -0.63
C VAL A 32 23.53 8.05 -1.85
N GLY A 33 24.79 7.69 -2.07
CA GLY A 33 25.19 6.51 -2.87
C GLY A 33 24.69 5.25 -2.17
N ILE A 34 23.46 4.84 -2.47
CA ILE A 34 22.77 3.72 -1.83
C ILE A 34 23.26 2.44 -2.49
N GLY A 35 24.32 1.89 -1.91
CA GLY A 35 24.86 0.57 -2.24
C GLY A 35 25.41 -0.15 -1.01
N ASP A 36 26.23 0.53 -0.20
CA ASP A 36 27.15 -0.22 0.68
C ASP A 36 27.06 0.11 2.18
N ARG A 37 26.12 0.97 2.64
CA ARG A 37 26.09 1.43 4.06
C ARG A 37 24.71 1.47 4.72
N LEU A 38 23.69 0.82 4.13
CA LEU A 38 22.38 0.72 4.77
C LEU A 38 22.34 -0.54 5.64
N GLU A 39 22.28 -0.36 6.95
CA GLU A 39 22.12 -1.48 7.89
C GLU A 39 20.63 -1.79 8.06
N ALA A 40 20.28 -3.06 7.99
CA ALA A 40 18.96 -3.60 8.27
C ALA A 40 18.98 -4.36 9.58
N ARG A 41 18.15 -3.93 10.53
CA ARG A 41 17.89 -4.61 11.79
C ARG A 41 16.52 -5.27 11.72
N PHE A 42 16.43 -6.56 12.05
CA PHE A 42 15.17 -7.31 12.08
C PHE A 42 15.13 -8.30 13.25
N VAL A 43 13.94 -8.84 13.54
CA VAL A 43 13.74 -9.89 14.53
C VAL A 43 13.34 -11.15 13.79
N ASP A 44 14.20 -12.18 13.84
CA ASP A 44 13.95 -13.45 13.17
C ASP A 44 12.79 -14.23 13.83
N GLN A 45 12.44 -15.38 13.26
CA GLN A 45 11.35 -16.22 13.77
C GLN A 45 11.63 -16.78 15.18
N ALA A 46 12.89 -16.89 15.58
CA ALA A 46 13.28 -17.30 16.92
C ALA A 46 13.19 -16.15 17.94
N GLY A 47 12.81 -14.94 17.49
CA GLY A 47 12.73 -13.76 18.34
C GLY A 47 14.08 -13.10 18.59
N THR A 48 15.12 -13.47 17.84
CA THR A 48 16.48 -12.92 18.00
C THR A 48 16.66 -11.71 17.10
N GLU A 49 17.28 -10.66 17.65
CA GLU A 49 17.65 -9.48 16.87
C GLU A 49 18.86 -9.77 16.00
N GLN A 50 18.72 -9.51 14.71
CA GLN A 50 19.78 -9.65 13.72
C GLN A 50 20.07 -8.31 13.06
N ARG A 51 21.30 -8.14 12.58
CA ARG A 51 21.77 -6.96 11.84
C ARG A 51 22.63 -7.39 10.67
N THR A 52 22.39 -6.82 9.51
CA THR A 52 23.16 -7.07 8.29
C THR A 52 22.98 -5.90 7.32
N LEU A 53 23.62 -5.95 6.15
CA LEU A 53 23.37 -4.99 5.09
C LEU A 53 21.98 -5.19 4.48
N TRP A 54 21.32 -4.10 4.13
CA TRP A 54 19.97 -4.14 3.55
C TRP A 54 19.83 -5.07 2.34
N PRO A 55 20.75 -5.08 1.35
CA PRO A 55 20.67 -6.00 0.22
C PRO A 55 20.64 -7.48 0.64
N ASP A 56 21.37 -7.84 1.69
CA ASP A 56 21.45 -9.22 2.17
C ASP A 56 20.19 -9.59 2.96
N ALA A 57 19.66 -8.67 3.78
CA ALA A 57 18.36 -8.86 4.43
C ALA A 57 17.23 -9.03 3.41
N ALA A 58 17.18 -8.18 2.38
CA ALA A 58 16.11 -8.21 1.38
C ALA A 58 16.12 -9.49 0.53
N ARG A 59 17.29 -10.08 0.28
CA ARG A 59 17.43 -11.33 -0.51
C ARG A 59 17.35 -12.60 0.34
N GLY A 60 17.92 -12.58 1.54
CA GLY A 60 18.14 -13.78 2.35
C GLY A 60 17.10 -14.02 3.45
N VAL A 61 16.23 -13.05 3.75
CA VAL A 61 15.30 -13.12 4.88
C VAL A 61 13.86 -13.00 4.39
N CYS A 62 13.02 -13.93 4.86
CA CYS A 62 11.57 -13.82 4.76
C CYS A 62 11.06 -12.74 5.72
N LEU A 63 11.26 -11.45 5.38
CA LEU A 63 10.85 -10.33 6.22
C LEU A 63 9.35 -10.34 6.53
N GLU A 64 8.54 -10.94 5.67
CA GLU A 64 7.14 -11.17 5.97
C GLU A 64 6.93 -12.02 7.23
N GLU A 65 7.83 -12.92 7.61
CA GLU A 65 7.73 -13.77 8.79
C GLU A 65 8.37 -13.16 10.04
N CYS A 66 9.07 -12.04 9.89
CA CYS A 66 9.69 -11.33 11.00
C CYS A 66 8.67 -10.62 11.89
N GLY A 67 8.98 -10.60 13.19
CA GLY A 67 8.23 -9.82 14.17
C GLY A 67 8.51 -8.31 14.06
N PRO A 68 7.66 -7.46 14.68
CA PRO A 68 7.87 -6.02 14.69
C PRO A 68 9.15 -5.65 15.46
N VAL A 69 10.11 -5.00 14.80
CA VAL A 69 11.42 -4.62 15.35
C VAL A 69 11.38 -3.64 16.51
N ARG A 70 10.25 -2.95 16.67
CA ARG A 70 9.94 -2.05 17.79
C ARG A 70 8.46 -2.10 18.10
N ARG A 71 8.15 -2.21 19.39
CA ARG A 71 6.80 -1.95 19.90
C ARG A 71 6.41 -0.51 19.64
N PHE A 72 5.12 -0.26 19.44
CA PHE A 72 4.61 1.09 19.29
C PHE A 72 4.64 1.79 20.66
N PRO A 73 5.31 2.95 20.79
CA PRO A 73 5.29 3.68 22.04
C PRO A 73 3.87 4.22 22.27
N VAL A 74 3.25 3.85 23.38
CA VAL A 74 1.98 4.46 23.79
C VAL A 74 2.30 5.88 24.22
N ARG A 75 1.75 6.88 23.51
CA ARG A 75 1.94 8.30 23.83
C ARG A 75 0.63 8.89 24.34
N HIS A 76 0.66 9.41 25.56
CA HIS A 76 -0.49 10.11 26.15
C HIS A 76 -0.95 11.26 25.24
N GLY A 77 -2.26 11.38 25.05
CA GLY A 77 -2.87 12.44 24.21
C GLY A 77 -2.77 12.23 22.69
N LYS A 78 -2.10 11.18 22.20
CA LYS A 78 -2.13 10.82 20.78
C LYS A 78 -3.18 9.75 20.53
N ARG A 79 -3.96 9.90 19.44
CA ARG A 79 -4.91 8.87 18.97
C ARG A 79 -4.17 7.66 18.43
N MET A 80 -3.67 6.82 19.33
CA MET A 80 -3.12 5.51 19.02
C MET A 80 -4.14 4.45 19.43
N ALA A 81 -4.37 3.50 18.55
CA ALA A 81 -5.25 2.36 18.79
C ALA A 81 -4.49 1.13 18.30
N PRO A 82 -3.43 0.70 19.00
CA PRO A 82 -2.70 -0.49 18.61
C PRO A 82 -3.60 -1.71 18.71
N GLY A 83 -3.39 -2.68 17.83
CA GLY A 83 -4.19 -3.90 17.81
C GLY A 83 -3.70 -4.91 16.79
N TRP A 84 -4.48 -5.97 16.64
CA TRP A 84 -4.19 -7.08 15.75
C TRP A 84 -5.25 -7.21 14.67
N TRP A 85 -4.81 -7.42 13.43
CA TRP A 85 -5.64 -7.77 12.30
C TRP A 85 -5.38 -9.22 11.91
N TRP A 86 -6.38 -10.10 12.02
CA TRP A 86 -6.28 -11.42 11.39
C TRP A 86 -6.36 -11.25 9.87
N SER A 87 -5.25 -11.52 9.18
CA SER A 87 -5.11 -11.39 7.72
C SER A 87 -5.53 -12.68 7.02
N ALA A 88 -6.49 -12.57 6.08
CA ALA A 88 -6.90 -13.69 5.24
C ALA A 88 -5.82 -14.08 4.22
N THR A 89 -4.93 -13.15 3.87
CA THR A 89 -3.77 -13.37 2.99
C THR A 89 -2.72 -14.24 3.64
N ASN A 90 -2.45 -14.02 4.93
CA ASN A 90 -1.39 -14.71 5.67
C ASN A 90 -1.89 -15.87 6.54
N GLY A 91 -3.19 -15.89 6.88
CA GLY A 91 -3.73 -16.77 7.93
C GLY A 91 -3.26 -16.45 9.35
N ARG A 92 -2.67 -15.27 9.59
CA ARG A 92 -2.04 -14.89 10.87
C ARG A 92 -2.40 -13.47 11.32
N LEU A 93 -2.03 -13.13 12.55
CA LEU A 93 -2.21 -11.79 13.11
C LEU A 93 -1.12 -10.83 12.61
N VAL A 94 -1.54 -9.68 12.08
CA VAL A 94 -0.67 -8.56 11.70
C VAL A 94 -0.93 -7.41 12.68
N HIS A 95 0.11 -6.92 13.34
CA HIS A 95 -0.01 -5.81 14.28
C HIS A 95 -0.26 -4.48 13.53
N TYR A 96 -0.93 -3.52 14.14
CA TYR A 96 -0.98 -2.13 13.68
C TYR A 96 -0.99 -1.16 14.88
N ALA A 97 -0.69 0.12 14.66
CA ALA A 97 -0.59 1.11 15.75
C ALA A 97 -1.72 2.14 15.78
N SER A 98 -2.41 2.30 14.65
CA SER A 98 -3.37 3.35 14.43
C SER A 98 -4.47 2.89 13.46
N GLY A 99 -5.59 3.62 13.45
CA GLY A 99 -6.67 3.37 12.49
C GLY A 99 -6.24 3.56 11.03
N VAL A 100 -5.28 4.46 10.77
CA VAL A 100 -4.67 4.65 9.44
C VAL A 100 -3.94 3.39 9.02
N MET A 101 -3.07 2.86 9.88
CA MET A 101 -2.36 1.59 9.60
C MET A 101 -3.34 0.43 9.44
N ARG A 102 -4.36 0.30 10.31
CA ARG A 102 -5.39 -0.75 10.18
C ARG A 102 -6.08 -0.71 8.82
N THR A 103 -6.40 0.48 8.32
CA THR A 103 -7.04 0.66 7.01
C THR A 103 -6.11 0.21 5.88
N GLN A 104 -4.81 0.49 5.97
CA GLN A 104 -3.84 0.00 4.98
C GLN A 104 -3.62 -1.51 5.06
N VAL A 105 -3.59 -2.10 6.27
CA VAL A 105 -3.55 -3.57 6.42
C VAL A 105 -4.78 -4.21 5.77
N MET A 106 -5.97 -3.63 5.95
CA MET A 106 -7.20 -4.10 5.31
C MET A 106 -7.11 -4.05 3.78
N LEU A 107 -6.59 -2.96 3.20
CA LEU A 107 -6.41 -2.82 1.75
C LEU A 107 -5.41 -3.85 1.19
N LEU A 108 -4.26 -4.02 1.85
CA LEU A 108 -3.27 -5.02 1.47
C LEU A 108 -3.82 -6.45 1.59
N ASP A 109 -4.68 -6.71 2.57
CA ASP A 109 -5.30 -8.02 2.79
C ASP A 109 -6.42 -8.34 1.80
N TRP A 110 -6.97 -7.31 1.15
CA TRP A 110 -7.95 -7.42 0.06
C TRP A 110 -7.27 -7.59 -1.31
N ASP A 111 -6.09 -7.00 -1.50
CA ASP A 111 -5.40 -6.97 -2.79
C ASP A 111 -4.95 -8.38 -3.26
N PRO A 112 -5.47 -8.88 -4.40
CA PRO A 112 -5.11 -10.19 -4.94
C PRO A 112 -3.73 -10.21 -5.61
N SER A 113 -2.93 -9.16 -5.56
CA SER A 113 -1.51 -9.21 -5.90
C SER A 113 -0.64 -9.54 -4.68
N ILE A 114 -1.14 -9.32 -3.46
CA ILE A 114 -0.40 -9.52 -2.22
C ILE A 114 -0.49 -10.99 -1.77
N VAL A 115 0.61 -11.52 -1.25
CA VAL A 115 0.74 -12.89 -0.73
C VAL A 115 1.19 -12.99 0.71
N ALA A 116 1.86 -11.96 1.23
CA ALA A 116 2.17 -11.86 2.65
C ALA A 116 2.14 -10.40 3.12
N ILE A 117 1.86 -10.17 4.39
CA ILE A 117 1.84 -8.84 5.04
C ILE A 117 2.56 -8.92 6.38
N ALA A 118 3.40 -7.95 6.70
CA ALA A 118 4.06 -7.81 8.00
C ALA A 118 4.02 -6.37 8.50
N CYS A 119 4.07 -6.22 9.82
CA CYS A 119 4.10 -4.92 10.48
C CYS A 119 5.53 -4.62 10.96
N ARG A 120 6.15 -3.61 10.36
CA ARG A 120 7.51 -3.15 10.71
C ARG A 120 8.54 -4.28 10.88
N PRO A 121 8.69 -5.17 9.87
CA PRO A 121 9.59 -6.30 10.02
C PRO A 121 11.08 -5.92 10.02
N VAL A 122 11.42 -4.71 9.57
CA VAL A 122 12.80 -4.23 9.45
C VAL A 122 12.92 -2.75 9.85
N GLU A 123 14.03 -2.40 10.47
CA GLU A 123 14.48 -1.01 10.72
C GLU A 123 15.74 -0.76 9.91
N LEU A 124 15.68 0.20 9.00
CA LEU A 124 16.80 0.67 8.19
C LEU A 124 17.55 1.76 8.94
N THR A 125 18.87 1.68 8.94
CA THR A 125 19.77 2.65 9.57
C THR A 125 20.77 3.16 8.54
N TRP A 126 20.91 4.49 8.48
CA TRP A 126 21.85 5.15 7.57
C TRP A 126 22.40 6.43 8.18
N ARG A 127 23.41 6.98 7.53
CA ARG A 127 24.04 8.25 7.89
C ARG A 127 23.69 9.32 6.87
N GLU A 128 23.20 10.46 7.32
CA GLU A 128 22.95 11.64 6.48
C GLU A 128 24.25 12.39 6.14
N ARG A 129 24.19 13.35 5.20
CA ARG A 129 25.36 14.11 4.71
C ARG A 129 26.07 14.89 5.82
N ASP A 130 25.33 15.37 6.81
CA ASP A 130 25.84 16.06 8.01
C ASP A 130 26.48 15.10 9.04
N GLY A 131 26.45 13.79 8.76
CA GLY A 131 26.97 12.76 9.63
C GLY A 131 25.97 12.21 10.65
N THR A 132 24.73 12.69 10.67
CA THR A 132 23.67 12.26 11.60
C THR A 132 23.22 10.83 11.29
N TRP A 133 23.10 9.99 12.32
CA TRP A 133 22.52 8.65 12.19
C TRP A 133 20.99 8.71 12.23
N VAL A 134 20.35 8.18 11.19
CA VAL A 134 18.91 8.09 11.07
C VAL A 134 18.47 6.64 11.06
N ARG A 135 17.37 6.39 11.77
CA ARG A 135 16.67 5.11 11.82
C ARG A 135 15.23 5.27 11.37
N HIS A 136 14.79 4.36 10.52
CA HIS A 136 13.42 4.30 10.05
C HIS A 136 12.98 2.86 9.84
N ALA A 137 11.81 2.51 10.38
CA ALA A 137 11.20 1.21 10.18
C ALA A 137 9.89 1.43 9.42
N PRO A 138 9.81 1.05 8.13
CA PRO A 138 8.59 1.17 7.34
C PRO A 138 7.41 0.56 8.08
N HIS A 139 6.28 1.27 8.13
CA HIS A 139 5.10 0.83 8.90
C HIS A 139 4.62 -0.57 8.53
N LEU A 140 4.65 -0.92 7.24
CA LEU A 140 4.21 -2.19 6.71
C LEU A 140 5.20 -2.73 5.68
N MET A 141 5.19 -4.05 5.52
CA MET A 141 5.77 -4.75 4.38
C MET A 141 4.70 -5.65 3.77
N ALA A 142 4.69 -5.75 2.45
CA ALA A 142 3.91 -6.75 1.75
C ALA A 142 4.78 -7.51 0.75
N ARG A 143 4.54 -8.81 0.61
CA ARG A 143 5.10 -9.64 -0.45
C ARG A 143 4.10 -9.69 -1.60
N LEU A 144 4.53 -9.39 -2.81
CA LEU A 144 3.74 -9.55 -4.02
C LEU A 144 3.83 -10.99 -4.55
N ALA A 145 2.83 -11.42 -5.32
CA ALA A 145 2.78 -12.74 -5.95
C ALA A 145 3.93 -12.99 -6.94
N ASP A 146 4.57 -11.94 -7.46
CA ASP A 146 5.76 -12.04 -8.30
C ASP A 146 7.08 -12.14 -7.49
N GLY A 147 7.00 -12.25 -6.16
CA GLY A 147 8.14 -12.37 -5.26
C GLY A 147 8.74 -11.04 -4.79
N ARG A 148 8.40 -9.90 -5.41
CA ARG A 148 8.91 -8.59 -4.99
C ARG A 148 8.35 -8.17 -3.64
N GLY A 149 9.11 -7.40 -2.88
CA GLY A 149 8.62 -6.75 -1.66
C GLY A 149 8.10 -5.34 -1.93
N LEU A 150 7.13 -4.93 -1.13
CA LEU A 150 6.66 -3.55 -0.99
C LEU A 150 6.92 -3.12 0.46
N LEU A 151 7.74 -2.11 0.65
CA LEU A 151 7.85 -1.38 1.92
C LEU A 151 6.86 -0.20 1.90
N ALA A 152 6.21 0.07 3.02
CA ALA A 152 5.20 1.12 3.04
C ALA A 152 5.11 1.88 4.36
N ASP A 153 4.90 3.19 4.25
CA ASP A 153 4.53 4.05 5.36
C ASP A 153 3.10 4.58 5.19
N CYS A 154 2.27 4.37 6.20
CA CYS A 154 0.90 4.87 6.18
C CYS A 154 0.83 6.34 6.60
N ALA A 155 0.36 7.21 5.71
CA ALA A 155 0.10 8.62 5.98
C ALA A 155 -1.38 8.88 6.31
N GLY A 156 -1.64 9.87 7.17
CA GLY A 156 -2.99 10.33 7.47
C GLY A 156 -3.59 11.24 6.39
N HIS A 157 -4.72 11.86 6.72
CA HIS A 157 -5.29 12.95 5.92
C HIS A 157 -4.44 14.21 6.15
N GLY A 158 -4.09 14.92 5.07
CA GLY A 158 -3.21 16.09 5.10
C GLY A 158 -1.82 15.81 4.55
N ASP A 159 -0.92 16.77 4.69
CA ASP A 159 0.40 16.70 4.07
C ASP A 159 1.33 15.68 4.72
N ILE A 160 2.24 15.13 3.90
CA ILE A 160 3.33 14.31 4.42
C ILE A 160 4.29 15.24 5.16
N SER A 161 4.57 14.94 6.42
CA SER A 161 5.54 15.73 7.19
C SER A 161 6.91 15.72 6.50
N PRO A 162 7.69 16.81 6.53
CA PRO A 162 9.04 16.84 5.94
C PRO A 162 9.94 15.69 6.41
N ARG A 163 9.82 15.33 7.69
CA ARG A 163 10.54 14.18 8.27
C ARG A 163 10.19 12.85 7.59
N LEU A 164 8.91 12.61 7.29
CA LEU A 164 8.49 11.41 6.58
C LEU A 164 8.90 11.48 5.10
N ALA A 165 8.84 12.65 4.46
CA ALA A 165 9.29 12.82 3.07
C ALA A 165 10.79 12.51 2.90
N CYS A 166 11.66 13.00 3.80
CA CYS A 166 13.09 12.68 3.77
C CYS A 166 13.34 11.17 3.89
N ARG A 167 12.66 10.52 4.84
CA ARG A 167 12.77 9.06 5.05
C ARG A 167 12.22 8.26 3.89
N ALA A 168 11.15 8.74 3.28
CA ALA A 168 10.52 8.14 2.11
C ALA A 168 11.51 8.06 0.94
N ALA A 169 12.20 9.15 0.62
CA ALA A 169 13.18 9.18 -0.47
C ALA A 169 14.32 8.14 -0.27
N VAL A 170 14.87 8.05 0.94
CA VAL A 170 15.92 7.06 1.24
C VAL A 170 15.37 5.63 1.19
N THR A 171 14.16 5.40 1.72
CA THR A 171 13.53 4.07 1.73
C THR A 171 13.16 3.62 0.32
N GLU A 172 12.74 4.55 -0.54
CA GLU A 172 12.44 4.29 -1.94
C GLU A 172 13.67 3.87 -2.72
N ALA A 173 14.77 4.61 -2.60
CA ALA A 173 16.02 4.24 -3.24
C ALA A 173 16.59 2.92 -2.67
N ALA A 174 16.45 2.68 -1.36
CA ALA A 174 16.82 1.39 -0.75
C ALA A 174 16.00 0.23 -1.32
N ALA A 175 14.67 0.38 -1.44
CA ALA A 175 13.81 -0.63 -2.03
C ALA A 175 14.16 -0.87 -3.51
N ALA A 176 14.35 0.19 -4.30
CA ALA A 176 14.69 0.11 -5.71
C ALA A 176 16.02 -0.64 -5.94
N ALA A 177 17.03 -0.43 -5.10
CA ALA A 177 18.34 -1.09 -5.18
C ALA A 177 18.27 -2.63 -5.07
N VAL A 178 17.19 -3.18 -4.51
CA VAL A 178 16.96 -4.62 -4.36
C VAL A 178 15.79 -5.11 -5.24
N GLY A 179 15.34 -4.30 -6.19
CA GLY A 179 14.20 -4.62 -7.08
C GLY A 179 12.83 -4.60 -6.38
N TRP A 180 12.75 -4.00 -5.19
CA TRP A 180 11.52 -3.84 -4.41
C TRP A 180 10.90 -2.47 -4.67
N ARG A 181 9.68 -2.28 -4.15
CA ARG A 181 8.95 -1.01 -4.23
C ARG A 181 8.83 -0.38 -2.85
N TYR A 182 8.71 0.94 -2.82
CA TYR A 182 8.31 1.69 -1.65
C TYR A 182 7.13 2.58 -1.97
N GLN A 183 6.19 2.75 -1.03
CA GLN A 183 5.09 3.71 -1.18
C GLN A 183 4.72 4.35 0.16
N VAL A 184 4.38 5.65 0.11
CA VAL A 184 3.63 6.28 1.20
C VAL A 184 2.14 6.10 0.94
N LEU A 185 1.50 5.20 1.69
CA LEU A 185 0.10 4.84 1.50
C LEU A 185 -0.81 5.91 2.11
N ARG A 186 -1.64 6.52 1.25
CA ARG A 186 -2.63 7.53 1.61
C ARG A 186 -3.96 6.89 1.99
N PRO A 187 -4.83 7.58 2.77
CA PRO A 187 -6.18 7.09 3.03
C PRO A 187 -6.91 6.82 1.70
N PRO A 188 -7.60 5.67 1.56
CA PRO A 188 -8.42 5.40 0.39
C PRO A 188 -9.64 6.33 0.33
N ASP A 189 -10.32 6.31 -0.81
CA ASP A 189 -11.65 6.90 -0.93
C ASP A 189 -12.57 6.40 0.21
N PRO A 190 -13.34 7.29 0.89
CA PRO A 190 -14.17 6.91 2.03
C PRO A 190 -15.23 5.84 1.73
N VAL A 191 -15.79 5.81 0.51
CA VAL A 191 -16.79 4.83 0.07
C VAL A 191 -16.12 3.47 -0.09
N LEU A 192 -14.98 3.42 -0.78
CA LEU A 192 -14.18 2.19 -0.88
C LEU A 192 -13.80 1.68 0.51
N ALA A 193 -13.34 2.57 1.40
CA ALA A 193 -12.97 2.22 2.77
C ALA A 193 -14.13 1.67 3.60
N ALA A 194 -15.36 2.15 3.35
CA ALA A 194 -16.57 1.67 4.03
C ALA A 194 -16.98 0.30 3.51
N ASN A 195 -17.02 0.12 2.18
CA ASN A 195 -17.34 -1.14 1.54
C ASN A 195 -16.35 -2.25 1.92
N LEU A 196 -15.05 -1.97 1.88
CA LEU A 196 -14.04 -2.95 2.28
C LEU A 196 -14.09 -3.26 3.78
N ARG A 197 -14.44 -2.29 4.64
CA ARG A 197 -14.68 -2.57 6.07
C ARG A 197 -15.84 -3.54 6.27
N TRP A 198 -16.92 -3.38 5.51
CA TRP A 198 -18.04 -4.31 5.53
C TRP A 198 -17.61 -5.71 5.07
N LEU A 199 -17.01 -5.79 3.87
CA LEU A 199 -16.56 -7.06 3.29
C LEU A 199 -15.48 -7.76 4.14
N ALA A 200 -14.63 -7.00 4.85
CA ALA A 200 -13.64 -7.55 5.75
C ALA A 200 -14.27 -8.43 6.84
N GLY A 201 -15.52 -8.20 7.24
CA GLY A 201 -16.25 -9.09 8.15
C GLY A 201 -16.36 -10.53 7.66
N TYR A 202 -16.32 -10.72 6.34
CA TYR A 202 -16.49 -12.00 5.65
C TYR A 202 -15.19 -12.57 5.08
N ARG A 203 -14.03 -12.00 5.40
CA ARG A 203 -12.73 -12.44 4.84
C ARG A 203 -12.25 -13.83 5.29
N HIS A 204 -12.76 -14.34 6.41
CA HIS A 204 -12.32 -15.62 6.97
C HIS A 204 -12.73 -16.80 6.06
N PRO A 205 -11.86 -17.81 5.85
CA PRO A 205 -12.16 -19.01 5.06
C PRO A 205 -13.40 -19.82 5.43
N ARG A 206 -14.03 -19.50 6.58
CA ARG A 206 -15.28 -20.14 7.03
C ARG A 206 -16.45 -19.78 6.11
N TYR A 207 -16.32 -18.68 5.38
CA TYR A 207 -17.33 -18.18 4.44
C TYR A 207 -17.06 -18.61 2.99
N ARG A 208 -16.12 -19.53 2.73
CA ARG A 208 -15.83 -20.04 1.38
C ARG A 208 -17.03 -20.65 0.68
N GLY A 209 -17.99 -21.20 1.41
CA GLY A 209 -19.28 -21.65 0.87
C GLY A 209 -19.27 -22.92 0.02
N GLY A 210 -18.11 -23.47 -0.36
CA GLY A 210 -18.02 -24.73 -1.11
C GLY A 210 -18.86 -24.72 -2.38
N GLU A 211 -19.79 -25.68 -2.53
CA GLU A 211 -20.71 -25.76 -3.66
C GLU A 211 -21.54 -24.49 -3.87
N LEU A 212 -21.91 -23.79 -2.79
CA LEU A 212 -22.67 -22.55 -2.90
C LEU A 212 -21.87 -21.44 -3.60
N ALA A 213 -20.54 -21.39 -3.43
CA ALA A 213 -19.70 -20.43 -4.13
C ALA A 213 -19.59 -20.76 -5.63
N VAL A 214 -19.54 -22.05 -5.99
CA VAL A 214 -19.56 -22.51 -7.39
C VAL A 214 -20.87 -22.11 -8.05
N ARG A 215 -22.00 -22.35 -7.38
CA ARG A 215 -23.33 -21.91 -7.86
C ARG A 215 -23.41 -20.38 -7.96
N ALA A 216 -22.85 -19.65 -7.01
CA ALA A 216 -22.82 -18.18 -7.05
C ALA A 216 -22.04 -17.67 -8.27
N ALA A 217 -20.90 -18.28 -8.59
CA ALA A 217 -20.13 -17.91 -9.78
C ALA A 217 -20.95 -18.10 -11.08
N GLU A 218 -21.76 -19.15 -11.18
CA GLU A 218 -22.65 -19.36 -12.33
C GLU A 218 -23.81 -18.35 -12.36
N VAL A 219 -24.48 -18.12 -11.23
CA VAL A 219 -25.60 -17.17 -11.10
C VAL A 219 -25.16 -15.74 -11.45
N PHE A 220 -23.92 -15.36 -11.09
CA PHE A 220 -23.33 -14.06 -11.39
C PHE A 220 -22.45 -14.07 -12.64
N ARG A 221 -22.51 -15.09 -13.52
CA ARG A 221 -21.72 -15.13 -14.75
C ARG A 221 -21.97 -13.92 -15.67
N ARG A 222 -23.18 -13.37 -15.61
CA ARG A 222 -23.53 -12.08 -16.22
C ARG A 222 -23.81 -11.05 -15.13
N PRO A 223 -23.47 -9.76 -15.33
CA PRO A 223 -23.77 -8.71 -14.37
C PRO A 223 -25.27 -8.65 -14.04
N ARG A 224 -25.60 -8.72 -12.75
CA ARG A 224 -26.98 -8.61 -12.26
C ARG A 224 -27.06 -8.06 -10.83
N PRO A 225 -28.23 -7.56 -10.38
CA PRO A 225 -28.40 -7.09 -9.02
C PRO A 225 -28.07 -8.16 -7.98
N LEU A 226 -27.28 -7.78 -6.96
CA LEU A 226 -26.85 -8.66 -5.87
C LEU A 226 -28.02 -9.44 -5.25
N ILE A 227 -29.12 -8.76 -4.92
CA ILE A 227 -30.28 -9.37 -4.26
C ILE A 227 -30.98 -10.42 -5.11
N GLU A 228 -31.01 -10.26 -6.43
CA GLU A 228 -31.64 -11.22 -7.32
C GLU A 228 -30.85 -12.53 -7.35
N GLY A 229 -29.53 -12.44 -7.52
CA GLY A 229 -28.67 -13.62 -7.47
C GLY A 229 -28.70 -14.31 -6.11
N VAL A 230 -28.73 -13.52 -5.01
CA VAL A 230 -28.84 -14.07 -3.65
C VAL A 230 -30.14 -14.85 -3.44
N ARG A 231 -31.28 -14.28 -3.86
CA ARG A 231 -32.60 -14.95 -3.75
C ARG A 231 -32.71 -16.20 -4.61
N GLU A 232 -32.06 -16.21 -5.78
CA GLU A 232 -32.01 -17.39 -6.66
C GLU A 232 -31.18 -18.53 -6.04
N LEU A 233 -30.11 -18.19 -5.31
CA LEU A 233 -29.24 -19.18 -4.67
C LEU A 233 -29.87 -19.85 -3.44
N GLY A 234 -30.74 -19.13 -2.71
CA GLY A 234 -31.47 -19.66 -1.55
C GLY A 234 -31.75 -18.61 -0.46
N ASP A 235 -31.72 -19.06 0.80
CA ASP A 235 -31.93 -18.19 1.97
C ASP A 235 -30.83 -17.11 2.07
N PRO A 236 -31.19 -15.80 2.00
CA PRO A 236 -30.22 -14.72 2.10
C PRO A 236 -29.32 -14.77 3.33
N VAL A 237 -29.80 -15.27 4.48
CA VAL A 237 -29.01 -15.38 5.71
C VAL A 237 -27.80 -16.30 5.52
N GLN A 238 -27.97 -17.37 4.74
CA GLN A 238 -26.90 -18.33 4.43
C GLN A 238 -26.05 -17.89 3.23
N VAL A 239 -26.67 -17.25 2.24
CA VAL A 239 -26.03 -16.92 0.96
C VAL A 239 -25.17 -15.66 1.04
N PHE A 240 -25.64 -14.60 1.72
CA PHE A 240 -24.89 -13.34 1.78
C PHE A 240 -23.46 -13.50 2.30
N PRO A 241 -23.17 -14.24 3.38
CA PRO A 241 -21.80 -14.43 3.84
C PRO A 241 -20.86 -15.00 2.78
N VAL A 242 -21.33 -15.95 1.96
CA VAL A 242 -20.55 -16.57 0.88
C VAL A 242 -20.32 -15.58 -0.27
N VAL A 243 -21.36 -14.85 -0.68
CA VAL A 243 -21.24 -13.84 -1.74
C VAL A 243 -20.32 -12.69 -1.33
N PHE A 244 -20.42 -12.22 -0.09
CA PHE A 244 -19.51 -11.20 0.44
C PHE A 244 -18.07 -11.71 0.58
N HIS A 245 -17.87 -12.98 0.93
CA HIS A 245 -16.54 -13.60 0.91
C HIS A 245 -15.96 -13.64 -0.51
N ALA A 246 -16.77 -14.04 -1.49
CA ALA A 246 -16.34 -14.08 -2.89
C ALA A 246 -16.01 -12.68 -3.44
N LEU A 247 -16.75 -11.64 -3.03
CA LEU A 247 -16.41 -10.23 -3.32
C LEU A 247 -15.11 -9.79 -2.65
N TRP A 248 -14.86 -10.20 -1.39
CA TRP A 248 -13.60 -9.94 -0.70
C TRP A 248 -12.42 -10.61 -1.40
N ARG A 249 -12.59 -11.86 -1.83
CA ARG A 249 -11.55 -12.65 -2.51
C ARG A 249 -11.29 -12.20 -3.95
N GLY A 250 -12.24 -11.50 -4.55
CA GLY A 250 -12.20 -11.10 -5.95
C GLY A 250 -12.69 -12.17 -6.92
N ASP A 251 -13.34 -13.23 -6.42
CA ASP A 251 -13.99 -14.26 -7.25
C ASP A 251 -15.29 -13.71 -7.88
N LEU A 252 -15.97 -12.83 -7.13
CA LEU A 252 -17.01 -11.94 -7.62
C LEU A 252 -16.50 -10.50 -7.59
N SER A 253 -17.10 -9.65 -8.42
CA SER A 253 -16.74 -8.24 -8.54
C SER A 253 -17.97 -7.34 -8.56
N ALA A 254 -17.82 -6.16 -7.96
CA ALA A 254 -18.77 -5.06 -7.98
C ALA A 254 -17.98 -3.74 -8.00
N ARG A 255 -18.62 -2.62 -8.33
CA ARG A 255 -18.00 -1.29 -8.28
C ARG A 255 -17.93 -0.80 -6.84
N LEU A 256 -16.81 -1.09 -6.16
CA LEU A 256 -16.62 -0.77 -4.73
C LEU A 256 -16.31 0.72 -4.47
N GLU A 257 -16.13 1.51 -5.53
CA GLU A 257 -16.04 2.98 -5.47
C GLU A 257 -17.41 3.65 -5.30
N LYS A 258 -18.50 2.86 -5.38
CA LYS A 258 -19.87 3.30 -5.11
C LYS A 258 -20.42 2.57 -3.88
N PRO A 259 -21.38 3.15 -3.13
CA PRO A 259 -21.93 2.50 -1.95
C PRO A 259 -22.42 1.07 -2.27
N LEU A 260 -21.99 0.09 -1.47
CA LEU A 260 -22.45 -1.28 -1.61
C LEU A 260 -23.90 -1.39 -1.08
N HIS A 261 -24.83 -1.78 -1.94
CA HIS A 261 -26.23 -2.01 -1.60
C HIS A 261 -26.81 -3.19 -2.39
N GLU A 262 -28.01 -3.64 -2.03
CA GLU A 262 -28.62 -4.87 -2.55
C GLU A 262 -28.85 -4.87 -4.08
N ARG A 263 -28.87 -3.69 -4.73
CA ARG A 263 -29.13 -3.52 -6.17
C ARG A 263 -27.86 -3.25 -6.98
N VAL A 264 -26.68 -3.28 -6.35
CA VAL A 264 -25.43 -3.17 -7.10
C VAL A 264 -25.32 -4.36 -8.05
N ASN A 265 -24.81 -4.11 -9.26
CA ASN A 265 -24.51 -5.21 -10.16
C ASN A 265 -23.25 -5.95 -9.68
N VAL A 266 -23.40 -7.26 -9.55
CA VAL A 266 -22.32 -8.20 -9.25
C VAL A 266 -22.10 -9.08 -10.48
N THR A 267 -20.84 -9.37 -10.77
CA THR A 267 -20.45 -10.30 -11.83
C THR A 267 -19.29 -11.16 -11.37
N ALA A 268 -19.24 -12.41 -11.83
CA ALA A 268 -18.08 -13.27 -11.67
C ALA A 268 -16.85 -12.60 -12.30
N ALA A 269 -15.72 -12.65 -11.60
CA ALA A 269 -14.46 -12.18 -12.16
C ALA A 269 -14.02 -13.13 -13.28
N PRO A 270 -13.34 -12.63 -14.34
CA PRO A 270 -12.77 -13.50 -15.37
C PRO A 270 -11.87 -14.56 -14.71
N GLN A 271 -12.12 -15.84 -15.01
CA GLN A 271 -11.28 -16.94 -14.55
C GLN A 271 -9.83 -16.68 -15.04
N GLY A 272 -8.94 -16.36 -14.10
CA GLY A 272 -7.58 -15.92 -14.41
C GLY A 272 -6.83 -15.26 -13.24
N ARG A 273 -7.53 -14.86 -12.17
CA ARG A 273 -6.90 -14.39 -10.92
C ARG A 273 -7.09 -15.40 -9.79
N ARG A 274 -6.17 -16.37 -9.72
CA ARG A 274 -5.84 -17.26 -8.59
C ARG A 274 -6.66 -18.54 -8.40
N GLN A 275 -5.94 -19.67 -8.42
CA GLN A 275 -6.14 -20.76 -7.46
C GLN A 275 -5.38 -20.40 -6.18
N ARG A 276 -5.98 -20.65 -5.02
CA ARG A 276 -5.33 -20.68 -3.69
C ARG A 276 -6.02 -21.74 -2.85
#